data_AF-L7ZA59-F1
#
_entry.id   AF-L7ZA59-F1
#
_cell.length_a   1.000
_cell.length_b   1.000
_cell.length_c   1.000
_cell.angle_alpha   90.00
_cell.angle_beta   90.00
_cell.angle_gamma   90.00
#
_symmetry.space_group_name_H-M   'P 1'
#
loop_
_entity.id
_entity.type
_entity.pdbx_description
1 polymer ?
#
loop_
_entity_poly.entity_id
_entity_poly.type
_entity_poly.pdbx_seq_one_letter_code
_entity_poly.pdbx_strand_id
1 'polypeptide(L)'
;SLFLNWVLGPALMFALAWLFLPDLPEYRTGLIIVGLARCIAMVIIWNDLACGDREAAAVLVAINSVFQVIMFAVLGWFYLSVLPGWLGLEQTTIDTSPWQIAKSVLIFLGIPLLAGFLSRFFGERAKDRDWYDNKFIPKISPWALYGLLFTIVVLFSMQGEQITSQPWDVVRIALPLLAYFALMWGGGYILG
;
A
#
# COMPACT_ATOMS: atom_id res chain seq x y z
N SER A 1 -12.13 11.99 -2.06
CA SER A 1 -11.02 11.00 -2.14
C SER A 1 -10.42 10.62 -0.78
N LEU A 2 -9.98 11.55 0.07
CA LEU A 2 -9.31 11.22 1.34
C LEU A 2 -10.20 10.43 2.31
N PHE A 3 -11.47 10.79 2.46
CA PHE A 3 -12.40 10.02 3.30
C PHE A 3 -12.56 8.57 2.81
N LEU A 4 -12.77 8.38 1.50
CA LEU A 4 -12.83 7.06 0.89
C LEU A 4 -11.54 6.28 1.15
N ASN A 5 -10.39 6.93 1.01
CA ASN A 5 -9.11 6.27 1.18
C ASN A 5 -8.75 5.99 2.64
N TRP A 6 -9.04 6.87 3.59
CA TRP A 6 -8.50 6.74 4.94
C TRP A 6 -9.52 6.26 5.97
N VAL A 7 -10.81 6.27 5.62
CA VAL A 7 -11.89 5.82 6.51
C VAL A 7 -12.63 4.65 5.90
N LEU A 8 -13.25 4.85 4.72
CA LEU A 8 -14.10 3.82 4.11
C LEU A 8 -13.28 2.60 3.70
N GLY A 9 -12.15 2.81 3.02
CA GLY A 9 -11.30 1.73 2.52
C GLY A 9 -10.80 0.80 3.63
N PRO A 10 -10.13 1.31 4.67
CA PRO A 10 -9.68 0.49 5.80
C PRO A 10 -10.82 -0.28 6.47
N ALA A 11 -11.95 0.39 6.73
CA ALA A 11 -13.11 -0.23 7.35
C ALA A 11 -13.71 -1.35 6.47
N LEU A 12 -13.84 -1.09 5.16
CA LEU A 12 -14.36 -2.06 4.21
C LEU A 12 -13.42 -3.27 4.09
N MET A 13 -12.11 -3.04 3.97
CA MET A 13 -11.15 -4.15 3.91
C MET A 13 -11.18 -4.98 5.19
N PHE A 14 -11.23 -4.33 6.36
CA PHE A 14 -11.35 -5.04 7.63
C PHE A 14 -12.61 -5.92 7.67
N ALA A 15 -13.77 -5.37 7.29
CA ALA A 15 -15.02 -6.12 7.26
C ALA A 15 -14.94 -7.32 6.28
N LEU A 16 -14.40 -7.10 5.08
CA LEU A 16 -14.23 -8.17 4.08
C LEU A 16 -13.25 -9.24 4.56
N ALA A 17 -12.16 -8.86 5.21
CA ALA A 17 -11.16 -9.80 5.74
C ALA A 17 -11.81 -10.73 6.80
N TRP A 18 -12.59 -10.17 7.72
CA TRP A 18 -13.29 -10.95 8.75
C TRP A 18 -14.44 -11.78 8.19
N LEU A 19 -15.11 -11.33 7.13
CA LEU A 19 -16.21 -12.05 6.50
C LEU A 19 -15.75 -13.26 5.68
N PHE A 20 -14.67 -13.10 4.89
CA PHE A 20 -14.24 -14.14 3.95
C PHE A 20 -13.17 -15.09 4.53
N LEU A 21 -12.38 -14.64 5.52
CA LEU A 21 -11.27 -15.38 6.10
C LEU A 21 -11.37 -15.51 7.64
N PRO A 22 -12.51 -15.93 8.24
CA PRO A 22 -12.68 -16.02 9.70
C PRO A 22 -11.83 -17.12 10.37
N ASP A 23 -11.39 -18.11 9.62
CA ASP A 23 -10.60 -19.28 10.06
C ASP A 23 -9.11 -19.17 9.73
N LEU A 24 -8.69 -18.14 8.97
CA LEU A 24 -7.31 -17.96 8.50
C LEU A 24 -6.74 -16.61 8.99
N PRO A 25 -6.31 -16.53 10.26
CA PRO A 25 -5.98 -15.24 10.88
C PRO A 25 -4.72 -14.59 10.31
N GLU A 26 -3.74 -15.36 9.82
CA GLU A 26 -2.52 -14.83 9.19
C GLU A 26 -2.85 -14.14 7.86
N TYR A 27 -3.65 -14.79 6.99
CA TYR A 27 -4.07 -14.20 5.72
C TYR A 27 -5.00 -13.00 5.93
N ARG A 28 -5.87 -13.06 6.94
CA ARG A 28 -6.72 -11.94 7.33
C ARG A 28 -5.89 -10.71 7.70
N THR A 29 -4.89 -10.89 8.55
CA THR A 29 -3.98 -9.80 8.95
C THR A 29 -3.23 -9.24 7.74
N GLY A 30 -2.71 -10.10 6.86
CA GLY A 30 -2.10 -9.67 5.60
C GLY A 30 -3.04 -8.83 4.75
N LEU A 31 -4.30 -9.25 4.61
CA LEU A 31 -5.31 -8.55 3.84
C LEU A 31 -5.64 -7.16 4.41
N ILE A 32 -5.78 -7.07 5.74
CA ILE A 32 -6.00 -5.79 6.43
C ILE A 32 -4.83 -4.85 6.16
N ILE A 33 -3.59 -5.30 6.34
CA ILE A 33 -2.38 -4.51 6.08
C ILE A 33 -2.34 -4.01 4.64
N VAL A 34 -2.69 -4.85 3.67
CA VAL A 34 -2.81 -4.47 2.24
C VAL A 34 -3.87 -3.38 2.05
N GLY A 35 -5.03 -3.46 2.72
CA GLY A 35 -6.06 -2.42 2.66
C GLY A 35 -5.68 -1.10 3.33
N LEU A 36 -4.74 -1.12 4.27
CA LEU A 36 -4.20 0.09 4.89
C LEU A 36 -3.17 0.78 3.99
N ALA A 37 -2.41 0.01 3.22
CA ALA A 37 -1.43 0.55 2.27
C ALA A 37 -2.15 1.27 1.12
N ARG A 38 -1.70 2.48 0.77
CA ARG A 38 -2.18 3.21 -0.40
C ARG A 38 -1.19 3.04 -1.53
N CYS A 39 -1.72 2.91 -2.74
CA CYS A 39 -0.91 2.95 -3.94
C CYS A 39 -0.53 4.39 -4.25
N ILE A 40 0.77 4.64 -4.39
CA ILE A 40 1.34 5.99 -4.58
C ILE A 40 1.90 6.14 -6.01
N ALA A 41 2.56 5.11 -6.55
CA ALA A 41 3.24 5.20 -7.84
C ALA A 41 2.34 4.80 -9.03
N MET A 42 1.77 3.59 -9.00
CA MET A 42 1.05 3.03 -10.14
C MET A 42 -0.22 3.84 -10.50
N VAL A 43 -0.81 4.54 -9.52
CA VAL A 43 -2.00 5.36 -9.74
C VAL A 43 -1.76 6.52 -10.72
N ILE A 44 -0.53 7.09 -10.79
CA ILE A 44 -0.20 8.15 -11.75
C ILE A 44 -0.23 7.58 -13.18
N ILE A 45 0.35 6.39 -13.37
CA ILE A 45 0.37 5.72 -14.68
C ILE A 45 -1.05 5.39 -15.14
N TRP A 46 -1.89 4.86 -14.24
CA TRP A 46 -3.29 4.58 -14.56
C TRP A 46 -4.09 5.86 -14.87
N ASN A 47 -3.85 6.93 -14.12
CA ASN A 47 -4.46 8.23 -14.37
C ASN A 47 -4.07 8.78 -15.74
N ASP A 48 -2.78 8.69 -16.10
CA ASP A 48 -2.27 9.10 -17.40
C ASP A 48 -2.90 8.31 -18.55
N LEU A 49 -3.02 6.98 -18.39
CA LEU A 49 -3.68 6.11 -19.37
C LEU A 49 -5.18 6.39 -19.51
N ALA A 50 -5.83 6.78 -18.42
CA ALA A 50 -7.25 7.14 -18.39
C ALA A 50 -7.52 8.59 -18.83
N CYS A 51 -6.49 9.34 -19.27
CA CYS A 51 -6.57 10.77 -19.58
C CYS A 51 -7.12 11.62 -18.43
N GLY A 52 -6.85 11.23 -17.19
CA GLY A 52 -7.25 11.96 -15.99
C GLY A 52 -6.39 13.20 -15.71
N ASP A 53 -6.79 14.00 -14.72
CA ASP A 53 -6.06 15.20 -14.32
C ASP A 53 -4.75 14.84 -13.62
N ARG A 54 -3.63 15.19 -14.26
CA ARG A 54 -2.28 14.91 -13.75
C ARG A 54 -1.93 15.71 -12.51
N GLU A 55 -2.37 16.96 -12.42
CA GLU A 55 -2.08 17.83 -11.30
C GLU A 55 -2.83 17.37 -10.05
N ALA A 56 -4.13 17.08 -10.20
CA ALA A 56 -4.95 16.53 -9.13
C ALA A 56 -4.42 15.17 -8.64
N ALA A 57 -4.04 14.29 -9.57
CA ALA A 57 -3.45 12.99 -9.23
C ALA A 57 -2.12 13.17 -8.47
N ALA A 58 -1.22 14.05 -8.92
CA ALA A 58 0.04 14.32 -8.26
C ALA A 58 -0.15 14.87 -6.83
N VAL A 59 -1.10 15.80 -6.64
CA VAL A 59 -1.44 16.35 -5.32
C VAL A 59 -2.00 15.26 -4.40
N LEU A 60 -2.93 14.44 -4.90
CA LEU A 60 -3.49 13.34 -4.11
C LEU A 60 -2.43 12.31 -3.73
N VAL A 61 -1.51 11.98 -4.64
CA VAL A 61 -0.40 11.06 -4.39
C VAL A 61 0.53 11.62 -3.32
N ALA A 62 0.87 12.91 -3.38
CA ALA A 62 1.70 13.55 -2.37
C ALA A 62 1.04 13.52 -0.98
N ILE A 63 -0.25 13.87 -0.89
CA ILE A 63 -1.00 13.84 0.37
C ILE A 63 -1.09 12.40 0.90
N ASN A 64 -1.43 11.42 0.06
CA ASN A 64 -1.51 10.02 0.48
C ASN A 64 -0.15 9.48 0.95
N SER A 65 0.95 9.90 0.34
CA SER A 65 2.30 9.49 0.76
C SER A 65 2.61 9.96 2.18
N VAL A 66 2.36 11.25 2.46
CA VAL A 66 2.57 11.83 3.80
C VAL A 66 1.65 11.17 4.80
N PHE A 67 0.36 11.05 4.48
CA PHE A 67 -0.60 10.39 5.34
C PHE A 67 -0.22 8.93 5.60
N GLN A 68 0.28 8.19 4.62
CA GLN A 68 0.69 6.81 4.81
C GLN A 68 1.86 6.67 5.77
N VAL A 69 2.88 7.52 5.68
CA VAL A 69 4.00 7.47 6.62
C VAL A 69 3.52 7.67 8.06
N ILE A 70 2.56 8.57 8.29
CA ILE A 70 2.10 8.93 9.63
C ILE A 70 1.02 7.96 10.14
N MET A 71 0.01 7.67 9.32
CA MET A 71 -1.21 6.95 9.70
C MET A 71 -1.12 5.44 9.52
N PHE A 72 -0.18 4.91 8.73
CA PHE A 72 -0.13 3.45 8.53
C PHE A 72 0.12 2.70 9.84
N ALA A 73 1.05 3.19 10.68
CA ALA A 73 1.31 2.58 11.98
C ALA A 73 0.11 2.73 12.94
N VAL A 74 -0.54 3.90 12.94
CA VAL A 74 -1.71 4.19 13.78
C VAL A 74 -2.89 3.31 13.39
N LEU A 75 -3.22 3.26 12.10
CA LEU A 75 -4.31 2.44 11.57
C LEU A 75 -3.99 0.96 11.68
N GLY A 76 -2.72 0.56 11.50
CA GLY A 76 -2.27 -0.82 11.71
C GLY A 76 -2.55 -1.28 13.14
N TRP A 77 -2.13 -0.50 14.13
CA TRP A 77 -2.44 -0.77 15.53
C TRP A 77 -3.94 -0.79 15.82
N PHE A 78 -4.68 0.18 15.27
CA PHE A 78 -6.12 0.27 15.50
C PHE A 78 -6.87 -0.95 14.92
N TYR A 79 -6.64 -1.30 13.65
CA TYR A 79 -7.37 -2.37 12.98
C TYR A 79 -6.88 -3.78 13.32
N LEU A 80 -5.63 -3.95 13.77
CA LEU A 80 -5.10 -5.27 14.13
C LEU A 80 -5.18 -5.59 15.62
N SER A 81 -5.22 -4.58 16.50
CA SER A 81 -5.21 -4.81 17.95
C SER A 81 -6.43 -4.23 18.66
N VAL A 82 -6.71 -2.94 18.47
CA VAL A 82 -7.77 -2.24 19.23
C VAL A 82 -9.16 -2.70 18.81
N LEU A 83 -9.46 -2.62 17.52
CA LEU A 83 -10.78 -2.90 16.98
C LEU A 83 -11.19 -4.37 17.15
N PRO A 84 -10.34 -5.37 16.87
CA PRO A 84 -10.65 -6.76 17.19
C PRO A 84 -10.88 -6.99 18.70
N GLY A 85 -10.09 -6.33 19.56
CA GLY A 85 -10.25 -6.40 21.01
C GLY A 85 -11.60 -5.87 21.49
N TRP A 86 -12.07 -4.76 20.93
CA TRP A 86 -13.40 -4.22 21.23
C TRP A 86 -14.54 -5.11 20.74
N LEU A 87 -14.32 -5.84 19.64
CA LEU A 87 -15.32 -6.74 19.06
C LEU A 87 -15.27 -8.15 19.66
N GLY A 88 -14.36 -8.43 20.61
CA GLY A 88 -14.20 -9.75 21.23
C GLY A 88 -13.69 -10.82 20.26
N LEU A 89 -12.97 -10.40 19.22
CA LEU A 89 -12.50 -11.25 18.15
C LEU A 89 -11.10 -11.80 18.45
N GLU A 90 -10.81 -13.02 17.97
CA GLU A 90 -9.49 -13.63 18.11
C GLU A 90 -8.41 -12.77 17.46
N GLN A 91 -7.45 -12.35 18.27
CA GLN A 91 -6.27 -11.64 17.80
C GLN A 91 -5.20 -12.68 17.51
N THR A 92 -4.66 -12.69 16.30
CA THR A 92 -3.35 -13.29 16.11
C THR A 92 -2.43 -12.54 17.06
N THR A 93 -1.82 -13.27 17.99
CA THR A 93 -0.78 -12.75 18.90
C THR A 93 0.45 -12.44 18.08
N ILE A 94 0.35 -11.47 17.17
CA ILE A 94 1.52 -10.86 16.61
C ILE A 94 2.05 -10.03 17.77
N ASP A 95 3.10 -10.54 18.42
CA ASP A 95 3.97 -9.81 19.36
C ASP A 95 4.63 -8.57 18.70
N THR A 96 4.07 -8.06 17.60
CA THR A 96 4.40 -6.77 17.05
C THR A 96 3.78 -5.71 17.93
N SER A 97 4.56 -5.26 18.90
CA SER A 97 4.38 -3.95 19.50
C SER A 97 4.12 -2.92 18.38
N PRO A 98 3.18 -1.98 18.54
CA PRO A 98 2.94 -0.89 17.58
C PRO A 98 4.23 -0.17 17.14
N TRP A 99 5.24 -0.19 18.02
CA TRP A 99 6.58 0.29 17.75
C TRP A 99 7.31 -0.45 16.60
N GLN A 100 7.12 -1.77 16.48
CA GLN A 100 7.71 -2.54 15.39
C GLN A 100 7.09 -2.17 14.04
N ILE A 101 5.76 -1.97 13.99
CA ILE A 101 5.07 -1.50 12.78
C ILE A 101 5.59 -0.11 12.40
N ALA A 102 5.64 0.82 13.37
CA ALA A 102 6.16 2.16 13.14
C ALA A 102 7.61 2.17 12.64
N LYS A 103 8.48 1.34 13.24
CA LYS A 103 9.87 1.20 12.83
C LYS A 103 9.99 0.65 11.40
N SER A 104 9.21 -0.38 11.05
CA SER A 104 9.19 -0.93 9.70
C SER A 104 8.73 0.11 8.67
N VAL A 105 7.65 0.85 8.95
CA VAL A 105 7.19 1.93 8.05
C VAL A 105 8.26 3.00 7.88
N LEU A 106 8.92 3.42 8.97
CA LEU A 106 9.96 4.44 8.90
C LEU A 106 11.16 3.97 8.05
N ILE A 107 11.58 2.72 8.20
CA ILE A 107 12.70 2.16 7.46
C ILE A 107 12.35 1.94 5.99
N PHE A 108 11.23 1.29 5.70
CA PHE A 108 10.88 0.87 4.33
C PHE A 108 10.20 1.97 3.51
N LEU A 109 9.57 2.97 4.14
CA LEU A 109 8.91 4.06 3.44
C LEU A 109 9.56 5.42 3.75
N GLY A 110 9.87 5.70 5.02
CA GLY A 110 10.44 6.98 5.44
C GLY A 110 11.83 7.25 4.87
N ILE A 111 12.76 6.30 5.00
CA ILE A 111 14.14 6.46 4.50
C ILE A 111 14.16 6.65 2.97
N PRO A 112 13.49 5.83 2.13
CA PRO A 112 13.45 6.05 0.69
C PRO A 112 12.83 7.39 0.29
N LEU A 113 11.77 7.82 0.97
CA LEU A 113 11.13 9.10 0.71
C LEU A 113 12.07 10.27 1.01
N LEU A 114 12.75 10.23 2.16
CA LEU A 114 13.74 11.24 2.53
C LEU A 114 14.93 11.25 1.56
N ALA A 115 15.44 10.08 1.18
CA ALA A 115 16.51 9.97 0.20
C ALA A 115 16.09 10.53 -1.17
N GLY A 116 14.86 10.25 -1.61
CA GLY A 116 14.28 10.82 -2.82
C GLY A 116 14.21 12.36 -2.75
N PHE A 117 13.70 12.90 -1.65
CA PHE A 117 13.62 14.34 -1.40
C PHE A 117 15.01 15.00 -1.41
N LEU A 118 15.98 14.45 -0.67
CA LEU A 118 17.33 14.99 -0.61
C LEU A 118 18.02 14.89 -1.98
N SER A 119 17.82 13.80 -2.72
CA SER A 119 18.39 13.66 -4.08
C SER A 119 17.90 14.76 -5.02
N ARG A 120 16.63 15.14 -4.92
CA ARG A 120 16.02 16.23 -5.69
C ARG A 120 16.56 17.58 -5.23
N PHE A 121 16.53 17.83 -3.92
CA PHE A 121 16.98 19.09 -3.35
C PHE A 121 18.44 19.40 -3.70
N PHE A 122 19.35 18.43 -3.53
CA PHE A 122 20.76 18.61 -3.88
C PHE A 122 20.99 18.58 -5.40
N GLY A 123 20.24 17.77 -6.14
CA GLY A 123 20.34 17.67 -7.60
C GLY A 123 19.97 18.98 -8.31
N GLU A 124 18.83 19.55 -7.96
CA GLU A 124 18.35 20.83 -8.51
C GLU A 124 19.30 21.98 -8.14
N ARG A 125 19.83 21.99 -6.90
CA ARG A 125 20.75 23.05 -6.45
C ARG A 125 22.14 22.96 -7.09
N ALA A 126 22.59 21.76 -7.48
CA ALA A 126 23.94 21.56 -8.01
C ALA A 126 24.04 21.71 -9.54
N LYS A 127 23.00 21.32 -10.29
CA LYS A 127 23.07 21.23 -11.77
C LYS A 127 21.79 21.67 -12.51
N ASP A 128 20.92 22.41 -11.82
CA ASP A 128 19.63 22.89 -12.32
C ASP A 128 18.62 21.78 -12.64
N ARG A 129 17.35 22.20 -12.79
CA ARG A 129 16.21 21.29 -12.94
C ARG A 129 16.24 20.49 -14.25
N ASP A 130 16.70 21.10 -15.34
CA ASP A 130 16.80 20.42 -16.64
C ASP A 130 17.73 19.21 -16.62
N TRP A 131 18.85 19.29 -15.89
CA TRP A 131 19.76 18.17 -15.75
C TRP A 131 19.14 17.05 -14.89
N TYR A 132 18.42 17.42 -13.82
CA TYR A 132 17.75 16.47 -12.95
C TYR A 132 16.69 15.67 -13.72
N ASP A 133 15.80 16.37 -14.42
CA ASP A 133 14.67 15.77 -15.12
C ASP A 133 15.11 15.00 -16.39
N ASN A 134 16.08 15.51 -17.16
CA ASN A 134 16.44 14.90 -18.45
C ASN A 134 17.65 13.95 -18.41
N LYS A 135 18.49 13.98 -17.36
CA LYS A 135 19.66 13.08 -17.24
C LYS A 135 19.65 12.21 -16.00
N PHE A 136 19.36 12.78 -14.83
CA PHE A 136 19.44 12.02 -13.58
C PHE A 136 18.26 11.05 -13.42
N ILE A 137 17.02 11.53 -13.55
CA ILE A 137 15.80 10.72 -13.42
C ILE A 137 15.77 9.56 -14.43
N PRO A 138 16.02 9.75 -15.75
CA PRO A 138 16.00 8.64 -16.70
C PRO A 138 17.06 7.58 -16.44
N LYS A 139 18.19 7.96 -15.81
CA LYS A 139 19.28 7.02 -15.48
C LYS A 139 18.95 6.17 -14.25
N ILE A 140 18.25 6.71 -13.25
CA ILE A 140 17.89 5.98 -12.02
C ILE A 140 16.57 5.22 -12.16
N SER A 141 15.63 5.70 -12.99
CA SER A 141 14.29 5.11 -13.15
C SER A 141 14.28 3.59 -13.44
N PRO A 142 15.20 3.01 -14.25
CA PRO A 142 15.21 1.57 -14.51
C PRO A 142 15.48 0.71 -13.27
N TRP A 143 16.17 1.25 -12.25
CA TRP A 143 16.45 0.52 -11.01
C TRP A 143 15.19 0.18 -10.22
N ALA A 144 14.15 1.03 -10.29
CA ALA A 144 12.86 0.74 -9.68
C ALA A 144 12.21 -0.51 -10.32
N LEU A 145 12.28 -0.62 -11.66
CA LEU A 145 11.78 -1.78 -12.39
C LEU A 145 12.59 -3.04 -12.06
N TYR A 146 13.92 -2.94 -12.02
CA TYR A 146 14.76 -4.08 -11.63
C TYR A 146 14.48 -4.55 -10.20
N GLY A 147 14.32 -3.63 -9.25
CA GLY A 147 13.96 -3.95 -7.87
C GLY A 147 12.58 -4.62 -7.77
N LEU A 148 11.58 -4.12 -8.52
CA LEU A 148 10.25 -4.72 -8.59
C LEU A 148 10.31 -6.15 -9.14
N LEU A 149 10.95 -6.33 -10.30
CA LEU A 149 11.06 -7.65 -10.94
C LEU A 149 11.84 -8.63 -10.05
N PHE A 150 12.93 -8.17 -9.43
CA PHE A 150 13.67 -8.98 -8.46
C PHE A 150 12.79 -9.40 -7.29
N THR A 151 12.02 -8.47 -6.71
CA THR A 151 11.10 -8.78 -5.60
C THR A 151 10.04 -9.78 -6.02
N ILE A 152 9.46 -9.65 -7.23
CA ILE A 152 8.51 -10.61 -7.78
C ILE A 152 9.15 -11.99 -7.87
N VAL A 153 10.33 -12.10 -8.48
CA VAL A 153 11.03 -13.39 -8.62
C VAL A 153 11.28 -14.05 -7.26
N VAL A 154 11.73 -13.29 -6.26
CA VAL A 154 11.98 -13.79 -4.91
C VAL A 154 10.68 -14.21 -4.22
N LEU A 155 9.62 -13.40 -4.30
CA LEU A 155 8.33 -13.73 -3.71
C LEU A 155 7.76 -15.03 -4.30
N PHE A 156 7.79 -15.18 -5.63
CA PHE A 156 7.28 -16.38 -6.28
C PHE A 156 8.17 -17.61 -6.05
N SER A 157 9.49 -17.46 -5.92
CA SER A 157 10.36 -18.59 -5.60
C SER A 157 10.14 -19.10 -4.18
N MET A 158 9.85 -18.20 -3.24
CA MET A 158 9.60 -18.54 -1.83
C MET A 158 8.17 -19.02 -1.57
N GLN A 159 7.17 -18.48 -2.26
CA GLN A 159 5.75 -18.79 -2.03
C GLN A 159 5.17 -19.82 -3.03
N GLY A 160 5.96 -20.25 -4.01
CA GLY A 160 5.48 -21.12 -5.10
C GLY A 160 4.84 -22.41 -4.61
N GLU A 161 5.45 -23.08 -3.63
CA GLU A 161 4.93 -24.33 -3.06
C GLU A 161 3.60 -24.11 -2.30
N GLN A 162 3.49 -23.04 -1.51
CA GLN A 162 2.24 -22.63 -0.85
C GLN A 162 1.11 -22.43 -1.87
N ILE A 163 1.38 -21.69 -2.95
CA ILE A 163 0.38 -21.38 -3.98
C ILE A 163 -0.12 -22.66 -4.66
N THR A 164 0.77 -23.60 -4.96
CA THR A 164 0.40 -24.86 -5.63
C THR A 164 -0.27 -25.87 -4.69
N SER A 165 0.09 -25.88 -3.41
CA SER A 165 -0.45 -26.84 -2.43
C SER A 165 -1.78 -26.40 -1.82
N GLN A 166 -2.04 -25.10 -1.73
CA GLN A 166 -3.24 -24.52 -1.12
C GLN A 166 -4.00 -23.59 -2.10
N PRO A 167 -4.45 -24.09 -3.28
CA PRO A 167 -5.10 -23.26 -4.28
C PRO A 167 -6.42 -22.66 -3.77
N TRP A 168 -7.08 -23.32 -2.83
CA TRP A 168 -8.33 -22.83 -2.27
C TRP A 168 -8.13 -21.57 -1.42
N ASP A 169 -7.03 -21.47 -0.67
CA ASP A 169 -6.72 -20.29 0.13
C ASP A 169 -6.44 -19.08 -0.77
N VAL A 170 -5.77 -19.30 -1.91
CA VAL A 170 -5.56 -18.26 -2.93
C VAL A 170 -6.89 -17.70 -3.44
N VAL A 171 -7.85 -18.57 -3.75
CA VAL A 171 -9.20 -18.15 -4.19
C VAL A 171 -9.92 -17.37 -3.08
N ARG A 172 -9.84 -17.85 -1.83
CA ARG A 172 -10.47 -17.18 -0.68
C ARG A 172 -9.85 -15.81 -0.39
N ILE A 173 -8.57 -15.59 -0.68
CA ILE A 173 -7.91 -14.27 -0.59
C ILE A 173 -8.29 -13.38 -1.78
N ALA A 174 -8.42 -13.95 -2.98
CA ALA A 174 -8.78 -13.18 -4.18
C ALA A 174 -10.19 -12.57 -4.09
N LEU A 175 -11.16 -13.30 -3.52
CA LEU A 175 -12.54 -12.83 -3.37
C LEU A 175 -12.68 -11.48 -2.65
N PRO A 176 -12.18 -11.29 -1.42
CA PRO A 176 -12.29 -10.01 -0.73
C PRO A 176 -11.48 -8.90 -1.40
N LEU A 177 -10.36 -9.20 -2.07
CA LEU A 177 -9.61 -8.21 -2.85
C LEU A 177 -10.42 -7.70 -4.06
N LEU A 178 -11.05 -8.61 -4.80
CA LEU A 178 -11.90 -8.26 -5.94
C LEU A 178 -13.14 -7.49 -5.49
N ALA A 179 -13.78 -7.93 -4.40
CA ALA A 179 -14.93 -7.24 -3.82
C ALA A 179 -14.54 -5.83 -3.35
N TYR A 180 -13.42 -5.69 -2.62
CA TYR A 180 -12.89 -4.40 -2.20
C TYR A 180 -12.65 -3.48 -3.40
N PHE A 181 -11.97 -3.97 -4.44
CA PHE A 181 -11.69 -3.18 -5.62
C PHE A 181 -12.97 -2.73 -6.34
N ALA A 182 -13.91 -3.65 -6.58
CA ALA A 182 -15.17 -3.35 -7.24
C ALA A 182 -16.01 -2.31 -6.47
N LEU A 183 -16.10 -2.46 -5.15
CA LEU A 183 -16.87 -1.56 -4.29
C LEU A 183 -16.20 -0.18 -4.17
N MET A 184 -14.88 -0.12 -4.00
CA MET A 184 -14.15 1.14 -3.88
C MET A 184 -14.13 1.90 -5.20
N TRP A 185 -13.87 1.21 -6.31
CA TRP A 185 -13.86 1.81 -7.63
C TRP A 185 -15.26 2.25 -8.05
N GLY A 186 -16.27 1.38 -7.89
CA GLY A 186 -17.66 1.71 -8.20
C GLY A 186 -18.23 2.81 -7.31
N GLY A 187 -17.94 2.77 -6.01
CA GLY A 187 -18.32 3.82 -5.07
C GLY A 187 -17.66 5.16 -5.37
N GLY A 188 -16.37 5.14 -5.75
CA GLY A 188 -15.67 6.32 -6.24
C GLY A 188 -16.35 6.91 -7.48
N TYR A 189 -16.68 6.08 -8.47
CA TYR A 189 -17.33 6.53 -9.70
C TYR A 189 -18.71 7.17 -9.45
N ILE A 190 -19.49 6.62 -8.52
CA ILE A 190 -20.84 7.14 -8.18
C ILE A 190 -20.76 8.46 -7.40
N LEU A 191 -19.75 8.63 -6.54
CA LEU A 191 -19.61 9.80 -5.68
C LEU A 191 -18.92 11.00 -6.37
N GLY A 192 -18.36 10.82 -7.57
CA GLY A 192 -17.62 11.85 -8.32
C GLY A 192 -16.22 12.09 -7.78
#